data_AF-A0A812VAV7-F1
#
_entry.id   AF-A0A812VAV7-F1
#
_cell.length_a   1.000
_cell.length_b   1.000
_cell.length_c   1.000
_cell.angle_alpha   90.00
_cell.angle_beta   90.00
_cell.angle_gamma   90.00
#
_symmetry.space_group_name_H-M   'P 1'
#
loop_
_entity.id
_entity.type
_entity.pdbx_description
1 polymer ?
#
loop_
_entity_poly.entity_id
_entity_poly.type
_entity_poly.pdbx_seq_one_letter_code
_entity_poly.pdbx_strand_id
1 'polypeptide(L)'
;MDASYGIFLGGFHIDAQTFEAMFCMVVVMVMLRLELFRRAVNGRPGETAPSPDKYKKLLRECAPEAIGTLACILLVVALRSRGDTIGESMDERSREAWEAIKAQWPVLMTADTLLALQVMLRLIVVLSAVLRSGSGQVSPLFDECAMLWFGGAAARSVVLMHSKAYWLEGPVGGVIPTLLEVLLAPLLFILGKRALRRSTVTMLTVVALVAVFAQRNNIQLADEPEANVLFTAAHCFELLSAVLYLARTLLSDSDSQDLEFSLTFTHLVMVVQQSLAVYFWLQAFEPDTVSGIGFGITAIQFSCLGQLCAYLAAASLHIATWFVDDAHQPLHASL
;
A
#
# COMPACT_ATOMS: atom_id res chain seq x y z
N MET A 1 7.72 10.02 43.01
CA MET A 1 7.72 8.57 43.33
C MET A 1 6.27 8.15 43.34
N ASP A 2 5.69 7.94 42.16
CA ASP A 2 4.33 7.44 42.01
C ASP A 2 4.41 6.04 41.43
N ALA A 3 4.13 5.06 42.28
CA ALA A 3 4.16 3.65 41.95
C ALA A 3 2.88 3.29 41.21
N SER A 4 2.97 3.17 39.88
CA SER A 4 1.95 2.47 39.09
C SER A 4 2.16 0.96 39.23
N TYR A 5 1.25 0.33 39.96
CA TYR A 5 1.17 -1.13 40.07
C TYR A 5 0.58 -1.71 38.77
N GLY A 6 1.45 -2.09 37.85
CA GLY A 6 1.11 -2.97 36.73
C GLY A 6 1.08 -4.43 37.21
N ILE A 7 -0.07 -5.08 37.07
CA ILE A 7 -0.23 -6.51 37.36
C ILE A 7 0.59 -7.30 36.33
N PHE A 8 1.66 -7.93 36.81
CA PHE A 8 2.60 -8.73 36.02
C PHE A 8 2.02 -10.13 35.80
N LEU A 9 1.36 -10.34 34.66
CA LEU A 9 0.94 -11.65 34.18
C LEU A 9 1.42 -11.80 32.73
N GLY A 10 2.59 -12.42 32.55
CA GLY A 10 3.01 -13.00 31.28
C GLY A 10 3.54 -12.05 30.19
N GLY A 11 4.58 -11.25 30.50
CA GLY A 11 5.69 -10.96 29.57
C GLY A 11 5.42 -10.36 28.18
N PHE A 12 4.22 -9.89 27.87
CA PHE A 12 3.90 -9.10 26.66
C PHE A 12 3.36 -7.74 27.09
N HIS A 13 4.14 -6.69 26.86
CA HIS A 13 3.64 -5.32 26.97
C HIS A 13 2.84 -5.02 25.71
N ILE A 14 1.51 -5.13 25.79
CA ILE A 14 0.62 -4.68 24.72
C ILE A 14 0.43 -3.18 24.93
N ASP A 15 1.14 -2.36 24.16
CA ASP A 15 0.94 -0.92 24.19
C ASP A 15 -0.44 -0.55 23.63
N ALA A 16 -1.00 0.58 24.09
CA ALA A 16 -2.30 1.08 23.67
C ALA A 16 -2.43 1.17 22.13
N GLN A 17 -1.33 1.45 21.43
CA GLN A 17 -1.26 1.46 19.96
C GLN A 17 -1.34 0.07 19.33
N THR A 18 -0.76 -0.95 19.97
CA THR A 18 -0.91 -2.36 19.55
C THR A 18 -2.35 -2.82 19.79
N PHE A 19 -2.98 -2.38 20.87
CA PHE A 19 -4.39 -2.62 21.12
C PHE A 19 -5.28 -1.92 20.10
N GLU A 20 -4.99 -0.68 19.69
CA GLU A 20 -5.72 0.03 18.63
C GLU A 20 -5.57 -0.62 17.26
N ALA A 21 -4.36 -1.05 16.88
CA ALA A 21 -4.12 -1.76 15.63
C ALA A 21 -4.77 -3.14 15.60
N MET A 22 -4.69 -3.90 16.71
CA MET A 22 -5.42 -5.17 16.86
C MET A 22 -6.93 -4.94 16.89
N PHE A 23 -7.41 -3.87 17.52
CA PHE A 23 -8.82 -3.51 17.54
C PHE A 23 -9.32 -3.15 16.14
N CYS A 24 -8.58 -2.35 15.36
CA CYS A 24 -8.90 -2.07 13.96
C CYS A 24 -8.87 -3.35 13.10
N MET A 25 -7.88 -4.23 13.28
CA MET A 25 -7.82 -5.53 12.59
C MET A 25 -8.98 -6.44 12.98
N VAL A 26 -9.34 -6.50 14.27
CA VAL A 26 -10.48 -7.28 14.77
C VAL A 26 -11.79 -6.69 14.30
N VAL A 27 -11.94 -5.36 14.27
CA VAL A 27 -13.12 -4.68 13.72
C VAL A 27 -13.24 -4.96 12.23
N VAL A 28 -12.15 -4.85 11.46
CA VAL A 28 -12.15 -5.21 10.02
C VAL A 28 -12.45 -6.69 9.82
N MET A 29 -11.87 -7.59 10.61
CA MET A 29 -12.16 -9.03 10.55
C MET A 29 -13.58 -9.37 10.99
N VAL A 30 -14.12 -8.71 12.01
CA VAL A 30 -15.49 -8.90 12.49
C VAL A 30 -16.47 -8.31 11.50
N MET A 31 -16.21 -7.14 10.91
CA MET A 31 -17.03 -6.59 9.84
C MET A 31 -16.98 -7.49 8.60
N LEU A 32 -15.81 -7.99 8.21
CA LEU A 32 -15.65 -8.95 7.13
C LEU A 32 -16.40 -10.26 7.43
N ARG A 33 -16.29 -10.79 8.66
CA ARG A 33 -16.94 -12.05 9.06
C ARG A 33 -18.44 -11.90 9.23
N LEU A 34 -18.91 -10.79 9.81
CA LEU A 34 -20.34 -10.47 9.93
C LEU A 34 -20.95 -10.26 8.55
N GLU A 35 -20.22 -9.67 7.61
CA GLU A 35 -20.70 -9.47 6.26
C GLU A 35 -20.71 -10.78 5.45
N LEU A 36 -19.71 -11.63 5.63
CA LEU A 36 -19.69 -13.01 5.09
C LEU A 36 -20.80 -13.88 5.70
N PHE A 37 -21.03 -13.78 7.01
CA PHE A 37 -22.06 -14.55 7.72
C PHE A 37 -23.47 -14.03 7.42
N ARG A 38 -23.66 -12.71 7.34
CA ARG A 38 -24.91 -12.08 6.87
C ARG A 38 -25.28 -12.56 5.47
N ARG A 39 -24.29 -12.78 4.60
CA ARG A 39 -24.51 -13.31 3.24
C ARG A 39 -24.72 -14.81 3.19
N ALA A 40 -24.10 -15.58 4.10
CA ALA A 40 -24.39 -17.01 4.24
C ALA A 40 -25.80 -17.27 4.79
N VAL A 41 -26.33 -16.36 5.61
CA VAL A 41 -27.67 -16.48 6.23
C VAL A 41 -28.76 -15.83 5.38
N ASN A 42 -28.46 -14.76 4.62
CA ASN A 42 -29.42 -14.08 3.73
C ASN A 42 -29.35 -14.53 2.27
N GLY A 43 -28.39 -15.40 1.91
CA GLY A 43 -28.40 -16.08 0.62
C GLY A 43 -29.69 -16.89 0.51
N ARG A 44 -30.59 -16.47 -0.40
CA ARG A 44 -31.87 -17.14 -0.63
C ARG A 44 -31.62 -18.64 -0.85
N PRO A 45 -32.28 -19.53 -0.09
CA PRO A 45 -32.21 -20.96 -0.35
C PRO A 45 -32.88 -21.23 -1.71
N GLY A 46 -32.08 -21.28 -2.78
CA GLY A 46 -32.59 -21.47 -4.14
C GLY A 46 -31.67 -21.01 -5.27
N GLU A 47 -30.67 -20.16 -5.02
CA GLU A 47 -29.69 -19.82 -6.05
C GLU A 47 -28.71 -20.98 -6.25
N THR A 48 -28.81 -21.60 -7.43
CA THR A 48 -27.89 -22.64 -7.90
C THR A 48 -26.45 -22.18 -7.70
N ALA A 49 -25.65 -23.03 -7.06
CA ALA A 49 -24.25 -22.75 -6.78
C ALA A 49 -23.54 -22.16 -8.03
N PRO A 50 -22.72 -21.10 -7.86
CA PRO A 50 -22.02 -20.47 -8.96
C PRO A 50 -21.29 -21.51 -9.83
N SER A 51 -21.57 -21.48 -11.14
CA SER A 51 -21.05 -22.47 -12.08
C SER A 51 -19.52 -22.59 -11.97
N PRO A 52 -18.96 -23.82 -11.93
CA PRO A 52 -17.51 -24.04 -11.86
C PRO A 52 -16.75 -23.35 -13.01
N ASP A 53 -17.39 -23.09 -14.14
CA ASP A 53 -16.77 -22.41 -15.29
C ASP A 53 -16.46 -20.93 -15.01
N LYS A 54 -17.27 -20.24 -14.19
CA LYS A 54 -17.01 -18.86 -13.76
C LYS A 54 -15.75 -18.79 -12.89
N TYR A 55 -15.62 -19.71 -11.92
CA TYR A 55 -14.42 -19.79 -11.08
C TYR A 55 -13.16 -20.12 -11.87
N LYS A 56 -13.27 -21.01 -12.86
CA LYS A 56 -12.13 -21.37 -13.71
C LYS A 56 -11.67 -20.20 -14.58
N LYS A 57 -12.61 -19.44 -15.16
CA LYS A 57 -12.30 -18.22 -15.92
C LYS A 57 -11.63 -17.18 -15.03
N LEU A 58 -12.18 -16.95 -13.84
CA LEU A 58 -11.67 -16.02 -12.83
C LEU A 58 -10.25 -16.40 -12.38
N LEU A 59 -10.00 -17.67 -12.03
CA LEU A 59 -8.65 -18.13 -11.67
C LEU A 59 -7.65 -17.96 -12.82
N ARG A 60 -8.09 -18.14 -14.07
CA ARG A 60 -7.22 -17.98 -15.24
C ARG A 60 -6.86 -16.52 -15.50
N GLU A 61 -7.80 -15.60 -15.34
CA GLU A 61 -7.60 -14.16 -15.55
C GLU A 61 -6.71 -13.53 -14.47
N CYS A 62 -6.61 -14.18 -13.31
CA CYS A 62 -5.93 -13.66 -12.11
C CYS A 62 -4.69 -14.46 -11.75
N ALA A 63 -4.41 -15.51 -12.53
CA ALA A 63 -3.20 -16.28 -12.41
C ALA A 63 -1.94 -15.40 -12.42
N PRO A 64 -1.75 -14.41 -13.33
CA PRO A 64 -0.51 -13.66 -13.34
C PRO A 64 -0.35 -12.79 -12.08
N GLU A 65 -1.42 -12.19 -11.57
CA GLU A 65 -1.43 -11.45 -10.31
C GLU A 65 -1.11 -12.34 -9.11
N ALA A 66 -1.83 -13.46 -8.97
CA ALA A 66 -1.66 -14.38 -7.86
C ALA A 66 -0.26 -15.01 -7.86
N ILE A 67 0.25 -15.38 -9.04
CA ILE A 67 1.62 -15.88 -9.21
C ILE A 67 2.63 -14.79 -8.86
N GLY A 68 2.42 -13.54 -9.30
CA GLY A 68 3.28 -12.41 -8.95
C GLY A 68 3.33 -12.17 -7.45
N THR A 69 2.17 -12.08 -6.78
CA THR A 69 2.09 -11.90 -5.33
C THR A 69 2.72 -13.07 -4.59
N LEU A 70 2.45 -14.31 -5.00
CA LEU A 70 3.07 -15.50 -4.42
C LEU A 70 4.59 -15.49 -4.60
N ALA A 71 5.09 -15.09 -5.77
CA ALA A 71 6.52 -14.97 -6.03
C ALA A 71 7.18 -13.92 -5.13
N CYS A 72 6.53 -12.77 -4.88
CA CYS A 72 7.03 -11.77 -3.94
C CYS A 72 7.08 -12.31 -2.51
N ILE A 73 6.02 -12.99 -2.06
CA ILE A 73 5.98 -13.60 -0.73
C ILE A 73 7.07 -14.67 -0.60
N LEU A 74 7.20 -15.57 -1.59
CA LEU A 74 8.22 -16.61 -1.60
C LEU A 74 9.63 -16.03 -1.64
N LEU A 75 9.86 -14.94 -2.37
CA LEU A 75 11.14 -14.23 -2.39
C LEU A 75 11.48 -13.68 -1.00
N VAL A 76 10.53 -13.01 -0.34
CA VAL A 76 10.73 -12.49 1.02
C VAL A 76 10.98 -13.63 2.02
N VAL A 77 10.21 -14.72 1.93
CA VAL A 77 10.41 -15.91 2.77
C VAL A 77 11.75 -16.57 2.50
N ALA A 78 12.17 -16.68 1.24
CA ALA A 78 13.45 -17.26 0.86
C ALA A 78 14.62 -16.40 1.37
N LEU A 79 14.56 -15.08 1.17
CA LEU A 79 15.56 -14.15 1.69
C LEU A 79 15.63 -14.17 3.22
N ARG A 80 14.47 -14.28 3.89
CA ARG A 80 14.41 -14.51 5.34
C ARG A 80 15.06 -15.85 5.74
N SER A 81 14.80 -16.92 5.00
CA SER A 81 15.29 -18.27 5.31
C SER A 81 16.80 -18.43 5.11
N ARG A 82 17.41 -17.65 4.21
CA ARG A 82 18.87 -17.66 3.99
C ARG A 82 19.66 -17.08 5.16
N GLY A 83 18.96 -16.58 6.18
CA GLY A 83 19.59 -16.02 7.36
C GLY A 83 20.19 -14.66 7.08
N ASP A 84 20.38 -13.92 8.17
CA ASP A 84 20.99 -12.62 8.11
C ASP A 84 22.51 -12.78 8.14
N THR A 85 23.11 -12.96 6.95
CA THR A 85 24.57 -13.08 6.79
C THR A 85 25.31 -11.81 7.21
N ILE A 86 24.60 -10.69 7.41
CA ILE A 86 25.16 -9.42 7.87
C ILE A 86 25.68 -9.57 9.31
N GLY A 87 24.94 -10.28 10.17
CA GLY A 87 25.29 -10.48 11.58
C GLY A 87 26.59 -11.26 11.83
N GLU A 88 27.07 -12.06 10.88
CA GLU A 88 28.31 -12.84 11.05
C GLU A 88 29.58 -11.98 10.99
N SER A 89 29.50 -10.80 10.39
CA SER A 89 30.62 -9.85 10.25
C SER A 89 30.61 -8.72 11.27
N MET A 90 29.57 -8.65 12.11
CA MET A 90 29.38 -7.60 13.10
C MET A 90 30.12 -7.88 14.39
N ASP A 91 30.59 -6.83 15.05
CA ASP A 91 31.07 -6.93 16.42
C ASP A 91 29.92 -7.28 17.39
N GLU A 92 30.28 -7.82 18.54
CA GLU A 92 29.31 -8.35 19.52
C GLU A 92 28.25 -7.32 19.93
N ARG A 93 28.64 -6.05 20.07
CA ARG A 93 27.73 -4.97 20.44
C ARG A 93 26.72 -4.66 19.33
N SER A 94 27.17 -4.65 18.08
CA SER A 94 26.28 -4.45 16.92
C SER A 94 25.35 -5.65 16.74
N ARG A 95 25.82 -6.87 17.05
CA ARG A 95 25.01 -8.08 17.03
C ARG A 95 23.88 -8.04 18.07
N GLU A 96 24.18 -7.62 19.31
CA GLU A 96 23.16 -7.42 20.35
C GLU A 96 22.13 -6.36 19.97
N ALA A 97 22.59 -5.21 19.47
CA ALA A 97 21.69 -4.15 18.99
C ALA A 97 20.79 -4.64 17.85
N TRP A 98 21.35 -5.42 16.92
CA TRP A 98 20.61 -6.00 15.82
C TRP A 98 19.59 -7.06 16.27
N GLU A 99 19.93 -7.90 17.24
CA GLU A 99 18.98 -8.84 17.84
C GLU A 99 17.83 -8.12 18.56
N ALA A 100 18.10 -7.00 19.22
CA ALA A 100 17.07 -6.15 19.81
C ALA A 100 16.14 -5.55 18.74
N ILE A 101 16.68 -5.08 17.61
CA ILE A 101 15.87 -4.61 16.47
C ILE A 101 15.00 -5.74 15.92
N LYS A 102 15.55 -6.94 15.71
CA LYS A 102 14.77 -8.10 15.23
C LYS A 102 13.61 -8.46 16.17
N ALA A 103 13.82 -8.33 17.48
CA ALA A 103 12.77 -8.58 18.47
C ALA A 103 11.61 -7.58 18.37
N GLN A 104 11.87 -6.34 17.91
CA GLN A 104 10.84 -5.31 17.71
C GLN A 104 10.02 -5.51 16.42
N TRP A 105 10.54 -6.24 15.43
CA TRP A 105 9.93 -6.40 14.10
C TRP A 105 9.60 -7.87 13.75
N PRO A 106 8.64 -8.51 14.45
CA PRO A 106 8.41 -9.96 14.34
C PRO A 106 7.86 -10.42 12.99
N VAL A 107 7.15 -9.55 12.26
CA VAL A 107 6.44 -9.92 11.02
C VAL A 107 7.43 -10.24 9.89
N LEU A 108 8.50 -9.45 9.73
CA LEU A 108 9.46 -9.59 8.61
C LEU A 108 10.95 -9.40 9.01
N MET A 109 11.29 -9.55 10.29
CA MET A 109 12.64 -9.41 10.87
C MET A 109 13.22 -7.99 10.87
N THR A 110 13.01 -7.21 9.81
CA THR A 110 13.44 -5.82 9.71
C THR A 110 12.32 -4.92 9.20
N ALA A 111 12.32 -3.67 9.68
CA ALA A 111 11.36 -2.64 9.28
C ALA A 111 11.36 -2.43 7.75
N ASP A 112 12.55 -2.38 7.17
CA ASP A 112 12.78 -2.09 5.75
C ASP A 112 12.30 -3.19 4.80
N THR A 113 12.24 -4.44 5.27
CA THR A 113 11.67 -5.54 4.47
C THR A 113 10.18 -5.33 4.21
N LEU A 114 9.45 -4.63 5.10
CA LEU A 114 8.05 -4.25 4.90
C LEU A 114 7.91 -3.27 3.74
N LEU A 115 8.75 -2.23 3.72
CA LEU A 115 8.76 -1.23 2.64
C LEU A 115 9.20 -1.84 1.31
N ALA A 116 10.18 -2.74 1.32
CA ALA A 116 10.59 -3.45 0.11
C ALA A 116 9.46 -4.32 -0.47
N LEU A 117 8.76 -5.06 0.39
CA LEU A 117 7.59 -5.86 -0.03
C LEU A 117 6.45 -4.94 -0.54
N GLN A 118 6.24 -3.80 0.11
CA GLN A 118 5.26 -2.80 -0.30
C GLN A 118 5.54 -2.27 -1.71
N VAL A 119 6.80 -1.95 -2.05
CA VAL A 119 7.20 -1.57 -3.41
C VAL A 119 6.98 -2.70 -4.42
N MET A 120 7.32 -3.94 -4.07
CA MET A 120 7.09 -5.11 -4.93
C MET A 120 5.60 -5.31 -5.27
N LEU A 121 4.73 -5.19 -4.27
CA LEU A 121 3.28 -5.30 -4.46
C LEU A 121 2.74 -4.16 -5.35
N ARG A 122 3.24 -2.93 -5.15
CA ARG A 122 2.91 -1.79 -6.02
C ARG A 122 3.29 -2.05 -7.48
N LEU A 123 4.47 -2.62 -7.73
CA LEU A 123 4.90 -2.97 -9.08
C LEU A 123 3.97 -3.99 -9.74
N ILE A 124 3.53 -5.02 -9.01
CA ILE A 124 2.59 -6.02 -9.55
C ILE A 124 1.28 -5.34 -9.96
N VAL A 125 0.73 -4.46 -9.12
CA VAL A 125 -0.51 -3.73 -9.41
C VAL A 125 -0.34 -2.87 -10.67
N VAL A 126 0.76 -2.12 -10.77
CA VAL A 126 0.99 -1.25 -11.93
C VAL A 126 1.24 -2.05 -13.21
N LEU A 127 1.98 -3.16 -13.16
CA LEU A 127 2.15 -4.06 -14.29
C LEU A 127 0.82 -4.65 -14.75
N SER A 128 0.01 -5.12 -13.81
CA SER A 128 -1.34 -5.64 -14.05
C SER A 128 -2.21 -4.59 -14.76
N ALA A 129 -2.16 -3.34 -14.30
CA ALA A 129 -2.88 -2.22 -14.91
C ALA A 129 -2.36 -1.87 -16.32
N VAL A 130 -1.04 -1.88 -16.56
CA VAL A 130 -0.45 -1.64 -17.88
C VAL A 130 -0.86 -2.71 -18.88
N LEU A 131 -0.75 -3.98 -18.50
CA LEU A 131 -1.13 -5.11 -19.35
C LEU A 131 -2.61 -5.08 -19.75
N ARG A 132 -3.47 -4.51 -18.91
CA ARG A 132 -4.91 -4.35 -19.16
C ARG A 132 -5.32 -3.02 -19.76
N SER A 133 -4.42 -2.02 -19.85
CA SER A 133 -4.76 -0.71 -20.40
C SER A 133 -5.25 -0.73 -21.87
N GLY A 134 -5.03 -1.83 -22.59
CA GLY A 134 -5.48 -2.05 -23.96
C GLY A 134 -6.88 -2.68 -24.11
N SER A 135 -7.48 -3.20 -23.04
CA SER A 135 -8.79 -3.89 -23.09
C SER A 135 -9.98 -2.94 -23.12
N GLY A 136 -9.75 -1.62 -23.00
CA GLY A 136 -10.82 -0.62 -22.91
C GLY A 136 -11.47 -0.51 -21.53
N GLN A 137 -11.00 -1.29 -20.55
CA GLN A 137 -11.46 -1.23 -19.16
C GLN A 137 -11.11 0.12 -18.52
N VAL A 138 -12.03 0.64 -17.72
CA VAL A 138 -11.81 1.83 -16.92
C VAL A 138 -11.21 1.41 -15.58
N SER A 139 -9.93 1.73 -15.35
CA SER A 139 -9.29 1.51 -14.04
C SER A 139 -9.19 2.83 -13.27
N PRO A 140 -9.47 2.84 -11.95
CA PRO A 140 -9.28 4.02 -11.11
C PRO A 140 -7.81 4.51 -11.13
N LEU A 141 -6.85 3.63 -11.44
CA LEU A 141 -5.43 3.94 -11.53
C LEU A 141 -5.00 4.77 -12.74
N PHE A 142 -5.79 4.87 -13.81
CA PHE A 142 -5.31 5.47 -15.06
C PHE A 142 -5.18 7.00 -15.02
N ASP A 143 -4.72 7.63 -16.11
CA ASP A 143 -4.80 9.08 -16.33
C ASP A 143 -4.22 9.91 -15.15
N GLU A 144 -4.99 10.83 -14.54
CA GLU A 144 -4.49 11.74 -13.50
C GLU A 144 -3.98 11.00 -12.25
N CYS A 145 -4.59 9.86 -11.89
CA CYS A 145 -4.15 9.08 -10.73
C CYS A 145 -2.74 8.53 -10.96
N ALA A 146 -2.52 7.86 -12.09
CA ALA A 146 -1.19 7.39 -12.49
C ALA A 146 -0.18 8.53 -12.61
N MET A 147 -0.60 9.70 -13.08
CA MET A 147 0.30 10.85 -13.24
C MET A 147 0.73 11.45 -11.90
N LEU A 148 -0.17 11.52 -10.92
CA LEU A 148 0.18 11.93 -9.56
C LEU A 148 1.10 10.89 -8.91
N TRP A 149 0.78 9.60 -9.05
CA TRP A 149 1.64 8.54 -8.54
C TRP A 149 3.02 8.54 -9.20
N PHE A 150 3.09 8.82 -10.50
CA PHE A 150 4.35 9.03 -11.21
C PHE A 150 5.19 10.15 -10.57
N GLY A 151 4.57 11.28 -10.19
CA GLY A 151 5.26 12.35 -9.47
C GLY A 151 5.92 11.86 -8.19
N GLY A 152 5.20 11.00 -7.44
CA GLY A 152 5.73 10.34 -6.24
C GLY A 152 6.90 9.40 -6.53
N ALA A 153 6.73 8.49 -7.50
CA ALA A 153 7.76 7.52 -7.89
C ALA A 153 9.01 8.21 -8.47
N ALA A 154 8.85 9.28 -9.25
CA ALA A 154 9.95 10.06 -9.80
C ALA A 154 10.72 10.80 -8.70
N ALA A 155 10.01 11.47 -7.78
CA ALA A 155 10.64 12.14 -6.64
C ALA A 155 11.44 11.13 -5.79
N ARG A 156 10.84 9.98 -5.46
CA ARG A 156 11.54 8.92 -4.71
C ARG A 156 12.73 8.34 -5.46
N SER A 157 12.61 8.11 -6.77
CA SER A 157 13.72 7.63 -7.59
C SER A 157 14.91 8.60 -7.55
N VAL A 158 14.65 9.91 -7.66
CA VAL A 158 15.71 10.94 -7.55
C VAL A 158 16.35 10.92 -6.18
N VAL A 159 15.55 10.83 -5.10
CA VAL A 159 16.06 10.72 -3.73
C VAL A 159 16.97 9.51 -3.56
N LEU A 160 16.54 8.33 -4.03
CA LEU A 160 17.31 7.09 -3.91
C LEU A 160 18.60 7.12 -4.74
N MET A 161 18.63 7.86 -5.85
CA MET A 161 19.85 8.07 -6.62
C MET A 161 20.81 9.07 -5.98
N HIS A 162 20.29 10.01 -5.19
CA HIS A 162 21.06 11.13 -4.66
C HIS A 162 21.60 10.87 -3.25
N SER A 163 20.81 10.23 -2.38
CA SER A 163 21.15 10.06 -0.97
C SER A 163 20.96 8.62 -0.52
N LYS A 164 22.03 8.05 0.05
CA LYS A 164 22.03 6.70 0.62
C LYS A 164 21.25 6.63 1.94
N ALA A 165 21.01 7.76 2.59
CA ALA A 165 20.24 7.82 3.84
C ALA A 165 18.79 7.31 3.68
N TYR A 166 18.28 7.31 2.45
CA TYR A 166 16.95 6.81 2.11
C TYR A 166 16.94 5.38 1.57
N TRP A 167 18.09 4.71 1.54
CA TRP A 167 18.13 3.32 1.12
C TRP A 167 17.53 2.44 2.22
N LEU A 168 16.70 1.49 1.79
CA LEU A 168 16.20 0.46 2.68
C LEU A 168 17.35 -0.48 3.04
N GLU A 169 17.59 -0.74 4.32
CA GLU A 169 18.62 -1.66 4.79
C GLU A 169 18.04 -3.05 5.07
N GLY A 170 18.85 -4.10 4.96
CA GLY A 170 18.44 -5.46 5.34
C GLY A 170 18.22 -6.44 4.16
N PRO A 171 17.61 -7.61 4.41
CA PRO A 171 17.70 -8.76 3.50
C PRO A 171 17.09 -8.54 2.11
N VAL A 172 16.07 -7.69 2.04
CA VAL A 172 15.37 -7.30 0.80
C VAL A 172 15.64 -5.82 0.47
N GLY A 173 16.53 -5.17 1.21
CA GLY A 173 16.93 -3.78 1.02
C GLY A 173 17.94 -3.58 -0.12
N GLY A 174 18.57 -2.42 -0.11
CA GLY A 174 19.60 -2.02 -1.06
C GLY A 174 19.06 -1.80 -2.46
N VAL A 175 19.73 -2.40 -3.45
CA VAL A 175 19.50 -2.09 -4.87
C VAL A 175 18.15 -2.60 -5.38
N ILE A 176 17.62 -3.69 -4.83
CA ILE A 176 16.38 -4.31 -5.32
C ILE A 176 15.19 -3.32 -5.26
N PRO A 177 14.77 -2.81 -4.09
CA PRO A 177 13.64 -1.90 -4.00
C PRO A 177 13.88 -0.61 -4.79
N THR A 178 15.12 -0.12 -4.87
CA THR A 178 15.48 1.02 -5.70
C THR A 178 15.22 0.77 -7.19
N LEU A 179 15.63 -0.39 -7.72
CA LEU A 179 15.36 -0.74 -9.12
C LEU A 179 13.86 -0.88 -9.40
N LEU A 180 13.09 -1.42 -8.45
CA LEU A 180 11.65 -1.54 -8.60
C LEU A 180 10.95 -0.18 -8.59
N GLU A 181 11.36 0.76 -7.74
CA GLU A 181 10.87 2.15 -7.75
C GLU A 181 11.22 2.87 -9.07
N VAL A 182 12.45 2.72 -9.56
CA VAL A 182 12.86 3.28 -10.85
C VAL A 182 12.05 2.68 -12.01
N LEU A 183 11.72 1.38 -11.94
CA LEU A 183 10.91 0.70 -12.95
C LEU A 183 9.42 1.10 -12.89
N LEU A 184 8.90 1.46 -11.71
CA LEU A 184 7.53 1.94 -11.54
C LEU A 184 7.28 3.23 -12.32
N ALA A 185 8.24 4.16 -12.33
CA ALA A 185 8.10 5.46 -12.98
C ALA A 185 7.70 5.38 -14.47
N PRO A 186 8.43 4.69 -15.38
CA PRO A 186 8.03 4.61 -16.78
C PRO A 186 6.67 3.93 -16.98
N LEU A 187 6.31 2.94 -16.16
CA LEU A 187 5.01 2.26 -16.24
C LEU A 187 3.86 3.21 -15.87
N LEU A 188 4.00 3.94 -14.77
CA LEU A 188 3.03 4.97 -14.36
C LEU A 188 2.93 6.09 -15.39
N PHE A 189 4.04 6.49 -16.01
CA PHE A 189 4.02 7.46 -17.10
C PHE A 189 3.21 6.96 -18.30
N ILE A 190 3.36 5.69 -18.69
CA ILE A 190 2.57 5.09 -19.79
C ILE A 190 1.06 5.18 -19.49
N LEU A 191 0.66 4.89 -18.25
CA LEU A 191 -0.73 4.97 -17.79
C LEU A 191 -1.26 6.41 -17.68
N GLY A 192 -0.40 7.37 -17.32
CA GLY A 192 -0.80 8.76 -17.01
C GLY A 192 -0.57 9.79 -18.11
N LYS A 193 0.20 9.48 -19.18
CA LYS A 193 0.61 10.47 -20.20
C LYS A 193 -0.55 11.19 -20.90
N ARG A 194 -1.74 10.57 -20.98
CA ARG A 194 -2.94 11.19 -21.56
C ARG A 194 -3.43 12.36 -20.70
N ALA A 195 -3.45 12.17 -19.39
CA ALA A 195 -3.81 13.23 -18.43
C ALA A 195 -2.85 14.42 -18.51
N LEU A 196 -1.55 14.18 -18.70
CA LEU A 196 -0.57 15.26 -18.84
C LEU A 196 -0.89 16.17 -20.04
N ARG A 197 -1.34 15.61 -21.16
CA ARG A 197 -1.76 16.39 -22.34
C ARG A 197 -3.08 17.12 -22.14
N ARG A 198 -4.01 16.53 -21.38
CA ARG A 198 -5.34 17.10 -21.13
C ARG A 198 -5.31 18.24 -20.12
N SER A 199 -4.53 18.08 -19.05
CA SER A 199 -4.61 18.92 -17.85
C SER A 199 -3.23 19.39 -17.39
N THR A 200 -2.40 19.85 -18.33
CA THR A 200 -1.00 20.26 -18.04
C THR A 200 -0.94 21.35 -16.97
N VAL A 201 -1.79 22.38 -17.07
CA VAL A 201 -1.80 23.51 -16.12
C VAL A 201 -2.14 23.01 -14.71
N THR A 202 -3.15 22.14 -14.57
CA THR A 202 -3.51 21.56 -13.27
C THR A 202 -2.35 20.76 -12.68
N MET A 203 -1.68 19.94 -13.49
CA MET A 203 -0.53 19.14 -13.03
C MET A 203 0.63 20.03 -12.58
N LEU A 204 0.95 21.08 -13.33
CA LEU A 204 1.99 22.05 -12.94
C LEU A 204 1.64 22.77 -11.63
N THR A 205 0.38 23.17 -11.47
CA THR A 205 -0.10 23.78 -10.23
C THR A 205 0.03 22.81 -9.05
N VAL A 206 -0.36 21.53 -9.22
CA VAL A 206 -0.21 20.52 -8.17
C VAL A 206 1.26 20.31 -7.80
N VAL A 207 2.16 20.22 -8.78
CA VAL A 207 3.60 20.10 -8.54
C VAL A 207 4.13 21.29 -7.74
N ALA A 208 3.74 22.51 -8.11
CA ALA A 208 4.16 23.72 -7.40
C ALA A 208 3.63 23.74 -5.95
N LEU A 209 2.37 23.36 -5.72
CA LEU A 209 1.78 23.30 -4.39
C LEU A 209 2.45 22.23 -3.51
N VAL A 210 2.71 21.05 -4.06
CA VAL A 210 3.42 19.97 -3.37
C VAL A 210 4.84 20.41 -3.02
N ALA A 211 5.57 21.06 -3.95
CA ALA A 211 6.92 21.55 -3.69
C ALA A 211 6.95 22.59 -2.56
N VAL A 212 6.03 23.57 -2.57
CA VAL A 212 5.92 24.57 -1.51
C VAL A 212 5.56 23.93 -0.16
N PHE A 213 4.63 22.97 -0.16
CA PHE A 213 4.26 22.26 1.06
C PHE A 213 5.43 21.45 1.62
N ALA A 214 6.12 20.69 0.77
CA ALA A 214 7.25 19.85 1.15
C ALA A 214 8.44 20.69 1.65
N GLN A 215 8.73 21.83 1.02
CA GLN A 215 9.77 22.75 1.47
C GLN A 215 9.52 23.23 2.91
N ARG A 216 8.25 23.45 3.29
CA ARG A 216 7.87 23.91 4.62
C ARG A 216 7.74 22.79 5.66
N ASN A 217 7.62 21.53 5.23
CA ASN A 217 7.30 20.38 6.08
C ASN A 217 8.21 19.17 5.82
N ASN A 218 9.52 19.40 5.65
CA ASN A 218 10.45 18.32 5.34
C ASN A 218 10.98 17.61 6.59
N ILE A 219 11.24 16.32 6.45
CA ILE A 219 11.91 15.49 7.46
C ILE A 219 13.42 15.60 7.28
N GLN A 220 14.21 15.71 8.34
CA GLN A 220 15.67 15.78 8.25
C GLN A 220 16.28 14.40 8.51
N LEU A 221 16.12 13.50 7.53
CA LEU A 221 16.75 12.15 7.57
C LEU A 221 18.14 12.16 6.95
N ALA A 222 18.34 12.99 5.93
CA ALA A 222 19.62 13.16 5.25
C ALA A 222 20.21 14.55 5.54
N ASP A 223 21.54 14.67 5.38
CA ASP A 223 22.22 15.96 5.42
C ASP A 223 21.85 16.84 4.20
N GLU A 224 21.44 16.22 3.09
CA GLU A 224 21.04 16.93 1.89
C GLU A 224 19.59 17.44 1.98
N PRO A 225 19.36 18.77 2.04
CA PRO A 225 18.01 19.32 2.19
C PRO A 225 17.10 19.02 0.99
N GLU A 226 17.68 18.86 -0.20
CA GLU A 226 16.93 18.54 -1.42
C GLU A 226 16.32 17.13 -1.36
N ALA A 227 17.05 16.15 -0.82
CA ALA A 227 16.56 14.78 -0.65
C ALA A 227 15.40 14.75 0.35
N ASN A 228 15.51 15.49 1.45
CA ASN A 228 14.48 15.68 2.46
C ASN A 228 13.18 16.25 1.88
N VAL A 229 13.27 17.29 1.05
CA VAL A 229 12.11 17.91 0.39
C VAL A 229 11.47 16.96 -0.62
N LEU A 230 12.26 16.32 -1.48
CA LEU A 230 11.75 15.38 -2.48
C LEU A 230 11.09 14.16 -1.84
N PHE A 231 11.61 13.68 -0.72
CA PHE A 231 11.03 12.56 0.02
C PHE A 231 9.65 12.89 0.59
N THR A 232 9.50 14.08 1.20
CA THR A 232 8.18 14.57 1.64
C THR A 232 7.25 14.77 0.44
N ALA A 233 7.74 15.37 -0.64
CA ALA A 233 6.95 15.58 -1.86
C ALA A 233 6.40 14.26 -2.43
N ALA A 234 7.20 13.19 -2.38
CA ALA A 234 6.77 11.87 -2.85
C ALA A 234 5.53 11.36 -2.10
N HIS A 235 5.49 11.51 -0.77
CA HIS A 235 4.34 11.11 0.05
C HIS A 235 3.10 11.96 -0.20
N CYS A 236 3.28 13.26 -0.45
CA CYS A 236 2.18 14.15 -0.82
C CYS A 236 1.55 13.76 -2.17
N PHE A 237 2.38 13.48 -3.19
CA PHE A 237 1.89 13.00 -4.47
C PHE A 237 1.11 11.69 -4.36
N GLU A 238 1.61 10.74 -3.56
CA GLU A 238 0.93 9.48 -3.31
C GLU A 238 -0.39 9.65 -2.54
N LEU A 239 -0.45 10.58 -1.59
CA LEU A 239 -1.70 10.93 -0.90
C LEU A 239 -2.73 11.49 -1.89
N LEU A 240 -2.33 12.44 -2.73
CA LEU A 240 -3.23 13.01 -3.75
C LEU A 240 -3.68 11.94 -4.75
N SER A 241 -2.78 11.04 -5.15
CA SER A 241 -3.12 9.89 -5.98
C SER A 241 -4.15 8.98 -5.32
N ALA A 242 -3.98 8.65 -4.04
CA ALA A 242 -4.91 7.79 -3.30
C ALA A 242 -6.30 8.43 -3.13
N VAL A 243 -6.35 9.74 -2.85
CA VAL A 243 -7.63 10.48 -2.78
C VAL A 243 -8.33 10.48 -4.14
N LEU A 244 -7.58 10.69 -5.22
CA LEU A 244 -8.14 10.65 -6.57
C LEU A 244 -8.59 9.24 -6.96
N TYR A 245 -7.87 8.19 -6.54
CA TYR A 245 -8.27 6.81 -6.69
C TYR A 245 -9.63 6.54 -6.03
N LEU A 246 -9.81 7.00 -4.79
CA LEU A 246 -11.10 6.92 -4.09
C LEU A 246 -12.19 7.70 -4.83
N ALA A 247 -11.92 8.95 -5.23
CA ALA A 247 -12.89 9.78 -5.95
C ALA A 247 -13.35 9.12 -7.26
N ARG A 248 -12.43 8.47 -7.98
CA ARG A 248 -12.78 7.72 -9.20
C ARG A 248 -13.57 6.47 -8.92
N THR A 249 -13.27 5.77 -7.83
CA THR A 249 -14.06 4.63 -7.39
C THR A 249 -15.50 5.05 -7.06
N LEU A 250 -15.68 6.23 -6.44
CA LEU A 250 -16.99 6.81 -6.13
C LEU A 250 -17.78 7.25 -7.37
N LEU A 251 -17.08 7.75 -8.40
CA LEU A 251 -17.68 8.30 -9.62
C LEU A 251 -17.79 7.28 -10.76
N SER A 252 -17.27 6.07 -10.58
CA SER A 252 -17.42 5.02 -11.58
C SER A 252 -18.84 4.49 -11.49
N ASP A 253 -19.67 4.83 -12.48
CA ASP A 253 -21.01 4.25 -12.61
C ASP A 253 -20.89 2.74 -12.75
N SER A 254 -21.57 1.99 -11.88
CA SER A 254 -21.59 0.51 -11.85
C SER A 254 -22.27 -0.14 -13.06
N ASP A 255 -22.56 0.62 -14.12
CA ASP A 255 -23.36 0.16 -15.25
C ASP A 255 -22.67 -0.94 -16.08
N SER A 256 -21.37 -1.18 -15.89
CA SER A 256 -20.69 -2.32 -16.50
C SER A 256 -20.84 -3.57 -15.63
N GLN A 257 -21.81 -4.43 -15.99
CA GLN A 257 -22.08 -5.73 -15.36
C GLN A 257 -20.90 -6.71 -15.38
N ASP A 258 -19.86 -6.44 -16.17
CA ASP A 258 -18.62 -7.21 -16.15
C ASP A 258 -17.72 -6.71 -15.01
N LEU A 259 -18.08 -7.13 -13.80
CA LEU A 259 -17.31 -6.83 -12.60
C LEU A 259 -16.04 -7.69 -12.61
N GLU A 260 -14.94 -7.08 -13.05
CA GLU A 260 -13.71 -7.81 -13.28
C GLU A 260 -12.89 -8.00 -12.01
N PHE A 261 -12.52 -9.24 -11.74
CA PHE A 261 -11.71 -9.60 -10.57
C PHE A 261 -10.38 -8.84 -10.53
N SER A 262 -9.80 -8.47 -11.67
CA SER A 262 -8.56 -7.67 -11.69
C SER A 262 -8.70 -6.34 -10.94
N LEU A 263 -9.89 -5.74 -10.98
CA LEU A 263 -10.19 -4.53 -10.22
C LEU A 263 -10.25 -4.85 -8.72
N THR A 264 -10.94 -5.94 -8.35
CA THR A 264 -10.97 -6.44 -6.96
C THR A 264 -9.57 -6.71 -6.42
N PHE A 265 -8.71 -7.38 -7.19
CA PHE A 265 -7.32 -7.62 -6.83
C PHE A 265 -6.58 -6.31 -6.59
N THR A 266 -6.74 -5.34 -7.48
CA THR A 266 -6.13 -4.00 -7.35
C THR A 266 -6.55 -3.34 -6.03
N HIS A 267 -7.86 -3.27 -5.74
CA HIS A 267 -8.36 -2.69 -4.49
C HIS A 267 -7.77 -3.36 -3.24
N LEU A 268 -7.73 -4.70 -3.21
CA LEU A 268 -7.22 -5.44 -2.07
C LEU A 268 -5.71 -5.26 -1.89
N VAL A 269 -4.93 -5.37 -2.98
CA VAL A 269 -3.47 -5.23 -2.90
C VAL A 269 -3.06 -3.80 -2.55
N MET A 270 -3.79 -2.79 -3.04
CA MET A 270 -3.55 -1.39 -2.67
C MET A 270 -3.74 -1.14 -1.17
N VAL A 271 -4.70 -1.81 -0.52
CA VAL A 271 -4.86 -1.79 0.93
C VAL A 271 -3.68 -2.48 1.61
N VAL A 272 -3.38 -3.72 1.22
CA VAL A 272 -2.32 -4.52 1.86
C VAL A 272 -0.96 -3.81 1.79
N GLN A 273 -0.57 -3.33 0.61
CA GLN A 273 0.70 -2.61 0.45
C GLN A 273 0.74 -1.35 1.33
N GLN A 274 -0.36 -0.60 1.42
CA GLN A 274 -0.37 0.63 2.20
C GLN A 274 -0.35 0.35 3.71
N SER A 275 -0.98 -0.73 4.17
CA SER A 275 -0.93 -1.17 5.56
C SER A 275 0.51 -1.47 6.00
N LEU A 276 1.35 -2.04 5.13
CA LEU A 276 2.76 -2.27 5.42
C LEU A 276 3.52 -0.95 5.63
N ALA A 277 3.28 0.05 4.78
CA ALA A 277 3.89 1.38 4.93
C ALA A 277 3.42 2.09 6.20
N VAL A 278 2.12 2.07 6.49
CA VAL A 278 1.56 2.67 7.72
C VAL A 278 2.15 2.00 8.96
N TYR A 279 2.20 0.67 8.98
CA TYR A 279 2.79 -0.07 10.08
C TYR A 279 4.26 0.32 10.30
N PHE A 280 5.05 0.41 9.23
CA PHE A 280 6.43 0.89 9.30
C PHE A 280 6.51 2.30 9.91
N TRP A 281 5.81 3.28 9.33
CA TRP A 281 5.97 4.68 9.72
C TRP A 281 5.45 5.00 11.12
N LEU A 282 4.43 4.29 11.60
CA LEU A 282 3.92 4.47 12.95
C LEU A 282 4.79 3.76 14.00
N GLN A 283 5.35 2.61 13.66
CA GLN A 283 6.15 1.81 14.60
C GLN A 283 7.62 2.26 14.65
N ALA A 284 8.19 2.67 13.52
CA ALA A 284 9.62 3.01 13.42
C ALA A 284 9.95 4.40 13.97
N PHE A 285 8.99 5.33 13.99
CA PHE A 285 9.25 6.72 14.33
C PHE A 285 8.21 7.25 15.32
N GLU A 286 8.69 7.64 16.50
CA GLU A 286 7.92 8.49 17.39
C GLU A 286 7.98 9.94 16.87
N PRO A 287 6.89 10.73 16.95
CA PRO A 287 6.84 12.07 16.38
C PRO A 287 7.96 13.01 16.82
N ASP A 288 8.51 12.82 18.01
CA ASP A 288 9.53 13.69 18.61
C ASP A 288 10.98 13.22 18.36
N THR A 289 11.17 12.04 17.76
CA THR A 289 12.50 11.42 17.62
C THR A 289 13.29 11.90 16.41
N VAL A 290 12.61 12.37 15.37
CA VAL A 290 13.27 12.81 14.13
C VAL A 290 13.14 14.32 13.98
N SER A 291 14.28 15.00 13.94
CA SER A 291 14.33 16.42 13.62
C SER A 291 13.74 16.71 12.24
N GLY A 292 13.01 17.80 12.11
CA GLY A 292 12.44 18.24 10.84
C GLY A 292 11.96 19.68 10.91
N ILE A 293 11.63 20.24 9.74
CA ILE A 293 11.03 21.56 9.64
C ILE A 293 9.50 21.39 9.57
N GLY A 294 8.77 22.22 10.32
CA GLY A 294 7.30 22.21 10.30
C GLY A 294 6.73 20.91 10.87
N PHE A 295 5.85 20.25 10.10
CA PHE A 295 5.24 18.98 10.51
C PHE A 295 6.14 17.75 10.37
N GLY A 296 7.31 17.86 9.71
CA GLY A 296 8.33 16.80 9.64
C GLY A 296 7.79 15.37 9.40
N ILE A 297 8.13 14.45 10.30
CA ILE A 297 7.69 13.04 10.28
C ILE A 297 6.16 12.88 10.36
N THR A 298 5.49 13.75 11.11
CA THR A 298 4.03 13.73 11.29
C THR A 298 3.30 13.92 9.95
N ALA A 299 3.84 14.74 9.05
CA ALA A 299 3.28 14.90 7.70
C ALA A 299 3.34 13.60 6.88
N ILE A 300 4.40 12.82 7.04
CA ILE A 300 4.58 11.52 6.37
C ILE A 300 3.60 10.50 6.95
N GLN A 301 3.51 10.40 8.28
CA GLN A 301 2.56 9.50 8.96
C GLN A 301 1.11 9.80 8.55
N PHE A 302 0.69 11.07 8.56
CA PHE A 302 -0.64 11.46 8.09
C PHE A 302 -0.86 11.15 6.61
N SER A 303 0.15 11.33 5.77
CA SER A 303 0.06 11.00 4.35
C SER A 303 -0.13 9.49 4.15
N CYS A 304 0.65 8.66 4.84
CA CYS A 304 0.52 7.21 4.77
C CYS A 304 -0.83 6.72 5.30
N LEU A 305 -1.29 7.25 6.43
CA LEU A 305 -2.58 6.92 7.01
C LEU A 305 -3.73 7.36 6.11
N GLY A 306 -3.66 8.57 5.56
CA GLY A 306 -4.66 9.11 4.63
C GLY A 306 -4.77 8.26 3.35
N GLN A 307 -3.64 7.80 2.81
CA GLN A 307 -3.62 6.84 1.70
C GLN A 307 -4.32 5.54 2.07
N LEU A 308 -4.04 4.97 3.26
CA LEU A 308 -4.67 3.72 3.71
C LEU A 308 -6.18 3.89 3.84
N CYS A 309 -6.64 4.97 4.47
CA CYS A 309 -8.06 5.30 4.59
C CYS A 309 -8.73 5.41 3.21
N ALA A 310 -8.08 6.07 2.25
CA ALA A 310 -8.60 6.21 0.90
C ALA A 310 -8.72 4.86 0.18
N TYR A 311 -7.69 4.01 0.26
CA TYR A 311 -7.73 2.67 -0.35
C TYR A 311 -8.73 1.74 0.34
N LEU A 312 -8.86 1.79 1.67
CA LEU A 312 -9.87 1.04 2.42
C LEU A 312 -11.28 1.45 2.04
N ALA A 313 -11.54 2.76 1.94
CA ALA A 313 -12.84 3.27 1.51
C ALA A 313 -13.16 2.83 0.07
N ALA A 314 -12.19 2.93 -0.83
CA ALA A 314 -12.35 2.52 -2.21
C ALA A 314 -12.62 1.01 -2.33
N ALA A 315 -11.85 0.17 -1.61
CA ALA A 315 -12.07 -1.26 -1.56
C ALA A 315 -13.45 -1.61 -0.97
N SER A 316 -13.88 -0.90 0.07
CA SER A 316 -15.20 -1.12 0.70
C SER A 316 -16.34 -0.78 -0.26
N LEU A 317 -16.22 0.31 -1.02
CA LEU A 317 -17.20 0.71 -2.04
C LEU A 317 -17.26 -0.29 -3.20
N HIS A 318 -16.10 -0.73 -3.69
CA HIS A 318 -15.99 -1.75 -4.73
C HIS A 318 -16.61 -3.08 -4.28
N ILE A 319 -16.34 -3.49 -3.03
CA ILE A 319 -16.95 -4.68 -2.45
C ILE A 319 -18.47 -4.46 -2.31
N ALA A 320 -18.93 -3.30 -1.83
CA ALA A 320 -20.36 -3.04 -1.62
C ALA A 320 -21.16 -3.07 -2.93
N THR A 321 -20.64 -2.46 -4.00
CA THR A 321 -21.25 -2.47 -5.34
C THR A 321 -21.39 -3.90 -5.89
N TRP A 322 -20.36 -4.74 -5.68
CA TRP A 322 -20.42 -6.15 -6.08
C TRP A 322 -21.65 -6.91 -5.57
N PHE A 323 -22.13 -6.61 -4.35
CA PHE A 323 -23.31 -7.31 -3.80
C PHE A 323 -24.65 -6.72 -4.20
N VAL A 324 -24.68 -5.45 -4.57
CA VAL A 324 -25.92 -4.83 -5.06
C VAL A 324 -26.29 -5.45 -6.41
N ASP A 325 -25.29 -5.70 -7.27
CA ASP A 325 -25.50 -6.28 -8.60
C ASP A 325 -25.98 -7.74 -8.53
N ASP A 326 -25.41 -8.55 -7.63
CA ASP A 326 -25.86 -9.93 -7.40
C ASP A 326 -27.32 -9.97 -6.91
N ALA A 327 -27.74 -9.03 -6.05
CA ALA A 327 -29.10 -8.97 -5.53
C ALA A 327 -30.16 -8.54 -6.57
N HIS A 328 -29.73 -7.94 -7.69
CA HIS A 328 -30.60 -7.40 -8.73
C HIS A 328 -30.67 -8.24 -9.99
N GLN A 329 -29.95 -9.37 -10.10
CA GLN A 329 -30.15 -10.32 -11.20
C GLN A 329 -31.58 -10.90 -11.13
N PRO A 330 -32.48 -10.53 -12.05
CA PRO A 330 -33.84 -11.02 -12.02
C PRO A 330 -33.86 -12.51 -12.37
N LEU A 331 -34.66 -13.29 -11.63
CA LEU A 331 -34.95 -14.74 -11.79
C LEU A 331 -35.53 -15.15 -13.17
N HIS A 332 -35.46 -14.29 -14.18
CA HIS A 332 -36.21 -14.38 -15.43
C HIS A 332 -35.57 -15.22 -16.55
N ALA A 333 -34.49 -15.97 -16.30
CA ALA A 333 -33.77 -16.72 -17.34
C ALA A 333 -33.90 -18.26 -17.27
N SER A 334 -34.81 -18.82 -16.46
CA SER A 334 -34.98 -20.28 -16.35
C SER A 334 -36.43 -20.74 -16.45
N LEU A 335 -37.17 -20.25 -17.45
CA LEU A 335 -38.40 -20.84 -17.98
C LEU A 335 -38.27 -20.98 -19.49
#